data_AF-A0A7V9FIC8-F1
#
_entry.id   AF-A0A7V9FIC8-F1
#
_cell.length_a   1.000
_cell.length_b   1.000
_cell.length_c   1.000
_cell.angle_alpha   90.00
_cell.angle_beta   90.00
_cell.angle_gamma   90.00
#
_symmetry.space_group_name_H-M   'P 1'
#
loop_
_entity.id
_entity.type
_entity.pdbx_description
1 polymer ?
#
loop_
_entity_poly.entity_id
_entity_poly.type
_entity_poly.pdbx_seq_one_letter_code
_entity_poly.pdbx_strand_id
1 'polypeptide(L)' 'MRPLPRLHAFTDARVLALDDLGIRAAAIAAAGAAVALHARDRSATGAALARAACRLGAL' A
#
# COMPACT_ATOMS: atom_id res chain seq x y z
N MET A 1 7.55 -14.47 -22.22
CA MET A 1 7.89 -14.64 -20.79
C MET A 1 6.61 -14.64 -19.98
N ARG A 2 6.47 -15.55 -18.99
CA ARG A 2 5.32 -15.54 -18.06
C ARG A 2 5.57 -14.44 -17.01
N PRO A 3 4.60 -13.56 -16.69
CA PRO A 3 4.80 -12.56 -15.65
C PRO A 3 5.16 -13.23 -14.32
N LEU A 4 6.13 -12.67 -13.60
CA LEU A 4 6.47 -13.15 -12.26
C LEU A 4 5.27 -12.92 -11.32
N PRO A 5 4.98 -13.86 -10.40
CA PRO A 5 3.96 -13.64 -9.39
C PRO A 5 4.32 -12.42 -8.54
N ARG A 6 3.34 -11.56 -8.25
CA ARG A 6 3.52 -10.36 -7.43
C ARG A 6 3.16 -10.66 -5.98
N LEU A 7 3.90 -10.08 -5.05
CA LEU A 7 3.48 -10.00 -3.66
C LEU A 7 2.43 -8.89 -3.52
N HIS A 8 1.28 -9.21 -2.92
CA HIS A 8 0.23 -8.23 -2.65
C HIS A 8 0.19 -7.93 -1.15
N ALA A 9 0.58 -6.71 -0.78
CA ALA A 9 0.50 -6.24 0.60
C ALA A 9 -0.74 -5.35 0.76
N PHE A 10 -1.61 -5.73 1.69
CA PHE A 10 -2.84 -5.01 1.99
C PHE A 10 -2.71 -4.33 3.35
N THR A 11 -3.09 -3.05 3.41
CA THR A 11 -3.22 -2.37 4.70
C THR A 11 -4.50 -2.79 5.43
N ASP A 12 -4.60 -2.37 6.68
CA ASP A 12 -5.84 -2.27 7.45
C ASP A 12 -5.84 -0.95 8.25
N ALA A 13 -6.88 -0.72 9.05
CA ALA A 13 -7.00 0.49 9.87
C ALA A 13 -5.79 0.73 10.79
N ARG A 14 -5.20 -0.34 11.35
CA ARG A 14 -4.06 -0.24 12.27
C ARG A 14 -2.80 0.16 11.53
N VAL A 15 -2.56 -0.45 10.38
CA VAL A 15 -1.42 -0.14 9.52
C VAL A 15 -1.53 1.28 8.97
N LEU A 16 -2.72 1.71 8.55
CA LEU A 16 -2.96 3.06 8.03
C LEU A 16 -2.76 4.15 9.08
N ALA A 17 -2.87 3.81 10.37
CA ALA A 17 -2.67 4.72 11.49
C ALA A 17 -1.22 4.79 12.00
N LEU A 18 -0.28 4.02 11.42
CA LEU A 18 1.12 4.08 11.81
C LEU A 18 1.76 5.39 11.33
N ASP A 19 2.40 6.10 12.25
CA ASP A 19 3.12 7.35 11.94
C ASP A 19 4.28 7.12 10.94
N ASP A 20 4.89 5.93 10.98
CA ASP A 20 6.01 5.54 10.11
C ASP A 20 5.59 4.77 8.85
N LEU A 21 4.29 4.74 8.53
CA LEU A 21 3.75 4.02 7.37
C LEU A 21 4.47 4.36 6.07
N GLY A 22 4.75 5.64 5.82
CA GLY A 22 5.41 6.08 4.58
C GLY A 22 6.79 5.44 4.40
N ILE A 23 7.59 5.38 5.47
CA ILE A 23 8.94 4.79 5.45
C ILE A 23 8.84 3.28 5.17
N ARG A 24 7.95 2.59 5.89
CA ARG A 24 7.73 1.14 5.71
C ARG A 24 7.24 0.80 4.30
N ALA A 25 6.28 1.57 3.79
CA ALA A 25 5.72 1.37 2.47
C ALA A 25 6.76 1.65 1.36
N ALA A 26 7.59 2.69 1.49
CA ALA A 26 8.67 2.98 0.55
C ALA A 26 9.70 1.84 0.50
N ALA A 27 10.09 1.29 1.67
CA ALA A 27 11.01 0.16 1.73
C ALA A 27 10.46 -1.10 1.02
N ILE A 28 9.16 -1.34 1.11
CA ILE A 28 8.50 -2.44 0.39
C ILE A 28 8.40 -2.14 -1.11
N ALA A 29 8.03 -0.90 -1.47
CA ALA A 29 7.90 -0.46 -2.85
C ALA A 29 9.23 -0.49 -3.63
N ALA A 30 10.37 -0.38 -2.93
CA ALA A 30 11.71 -0.50 -3.52
C ALA A 30 11.96 -1.86 -4.21
N ALA A 31 11.18 -2.91 -3.91
CA ALA A 31 11.21 -4.17 -4.65
C ALA A 31 10.59 -4.08 -6.07
N GLY A 32 10.06 -2.91 -6.44
CA GLY A 32 9.59 -2.59 -7.78
C GLY A 32 8.35 -3.39 -8.21
N ALA A 33 8.31 -3.78 -9.48
CA ALA A 33 7.15 -4.44 -10.09
C ALA A 33 6.77 -5.79 -9.43
N ALA A 34 7.68 -6.38 -8.64
CA ALA A 34 7.43 -7.61 -7.89
C ALA A 34 6.42 -7.43 -6.75
N VAL A 35 6.09 -6.19 -6.35
CA VAL A 35 5.17 -5.90 -5.24
C VAL A 35 4.03 -4.99 -5.68
N ALA A 36 2.87 -5.16 -5.05
CA ALA A 36 1.71 -4.27 -5.13
C ALA A 36 1.26 -3.89 -3.71
N LEU A 37 1.20 -2.60 -3.42
CA LEU A 37 0.64 -2.06 -2.19
C LEU A 37 -0.84 -1.69 -2.40
N HIS A 38 -1.71 -2.16 -1.53
CA HIS A 38 -3.15 -1.92 -1.59
C HIS A 38 -3.61 -1.15 -0.37
N ALA A 39 -4.12 0.06 -0.58
CA ALA A 39 -4.87 0.77 0.45
C ALA A 39 -6.20 0.07 0.68
N ARG A 40 -6.30 -0.63 1.81
CA ARG A 40 -7.48 -1.36 2.23
C ARG A 40 -7.77 -1.09 3.70
N ASP A 41 -9.04 -0.88 3.97
CA ASP A 41 -9.64 -0.86 5.30
C ASP A 41 -11.15 -0.99 5.06
N ARG A 42 -11.76 -2.03 5.64
CA ARG A 42 -13.19 -2.32 5.42
C ARG A 42 -14.11 -1.33 6.10
N SER A 43 -13.60 -0.59 7.08
CA SER A 43 -14.33 0.44 7.82
C SER A 43 -14.18 1.84 7.21
N ALA A 44 -13.21 2.02 6.32
CA ALA A 44 -12.92 3.31 5.71
C ALA A 44 -13.90 3.67 4.60
N THR A 45 -14.14 4.97 4.44
CA THR A 45 -14.86 5.50 3.28
C THR A 45 -14.01 5.40 2.01
N GLY A 46 -14.65 5.37 0.84
CA GLY A 46 -13.95 5.38 -0.44
C GLY A 46 -12.99 6.56 -0.60
N ALA A 47 -13.38 7.75 -0.12
CA ALA A 47 -12.52 8.94 -0.16
C ALA A 47 -11.28 8.81 0.75
N ALA A 48 -11.42 8.17 1.93
CA ALA A 48 -10.29 7.90 2.80
C ALA A 48 -9.31 6.91 2.15
N LEU A 49 -9.82 5.84 1.54
CA LEU A 49 -9.01 4.86 0.81
C LEU A 49 -8.31 5.48 -0.41
N ALA A 50 -9.00 6.33 -1.17
CA ALA A 50 -8.40 7.02 -2.32
C ALA A 50 -7.22 7.92 -1.89
N ARG A 51 -7.38 8.70 -0.82
CA ARG A 51 -6.27 9.51 -0.27
C ARG A 51 -5.11 8.65 0.23
N ALA A 52 -5.39 7.53 0.88
CA ALA A 52 -4.35 6.59 1.30
C ALA A 52 -3.62 5.99 0.10
N ALA A 53 -4.33 5.57 -0.95
CA ALA A 53 -3.74 5.05 -2.18
C ALA A 53 -2.87 6.10 -2.88
N CYS A 54 -3.34 7.36 -3.00
CA CYS A 54 -2.54 8.44 -3.57
C CYS A 54 -1.25 8.69 -2.80
N ARG A 55 -1.30 8.68 -1.45
CA ARG A 55 -0.10 8.83 -0.62
C ARG A 55 0.88 7.67 -0.84
N LEU A 56 0.39 6.44 -0.87
CA LEU A 56 1.22 5.25 -1.10
C LEU A 56 1.83 5.21 -2.52
N GLY A 57 1.11 5.69 -3.53
CA GLY A 57 1.60 5.75 -4.91
C GLY A 57 2.58 6.88 -5.20
N ALA A 58 2.76 7.81 -4.28
CA ALA A 58 3.70 8.93 -4.38
C ALA A 58 5.04 8.69 -3.65
N LEU A 59 5.22 7.51 -3.04
CA LEU A 59 6.45 7.05 -2.41
C LEU A 59 7.44 6.50 -3.44
#